data_AF-A0A384IPM3-F1
#
_entry.id   AF-A0A384IPM3-F1
#
_cell.length_a   1.000
_cell.length_b   1.000
_cell.length_c   1.000
_cell.angle_alpha   90.00
_cell.angle_beta   90.00
_cell.angle_gamma   90.00
#
_symmetry.space_group_name_H-M   'P 1'
#
loop_
_entity.id
_entity.type
_entity.pdbx_description
1 polymer ?
#
loop_
_entity_poly.entity_id
_entity_poly.type
_entity_poly.pdbx_seq_one_letter_code
_entity_poly.pdbx_strand_id
1 'polypeptide(L)'
;MLAPPATHEELARQVITPVLARWSCLLNCDDVRPSAKNMVRVALATVLHKYGFHDEDVTAQAIRAVDDLNRDVVLSDAFERQSEDIKKFLSTAPTPLARKPITPRSLTFLRAGDVLSIEFGGRFHAAYVWKIWGCNEEPEIEFYEGTFSQPPTMADLSGREAARPAARARFRVTGLTYLPDPAHQVRAVAAAHVDGPRGGEPIPGRGLHTVTDVMALQQDMVNLFGPVAV
;
A
#
# COMPACT_ATOMS: atom_id res chain seq x y z
N MET A 1 2.80 -15.35 -12.23
CA MET A 1 3.92 -16.03 -11.54
C MET A 1 5.19 -15.33 -11.96
N LEU A 2 5.81 -14.55 -11.07
CA LEU A 2 7.14 -14.00 -11.32
C LEU A 2 8.15 -15.15 -11.31
N ALA A 3 9.15 -15.10 -12.17
CA ALA A 3 10.26 -16.06 -12.12
C ALA A 3 10.93 -15.97 -10.74
N PRO A 4 11.37 -17.11 -10.15
CA PRO A 4 12.08 -17.07 -8.88
C PRO A 4 13.35 -16.20 -9.04
N PRO A 5 13.63 -15.29 -8.09
CA PRO A 5 14.80 -14.43 -8.19
C PRO A 5 16.07 -15.28 -8.19
N ALA A 6 17.00 -14.97 -9.09
CA ALA A 6 18.27 -15.67 -9.22
C ALA A 6 19.27 -15.22 -8.14
N THR A 7 19.09 -14.02 -7.58
CA THR A 7 19.95 -13.45 -6.54
C THR A 7 19.16 -12.82 -5.39
N HIS A 8 19.81 -12.66 -4.23
CA HIS A 8 19.23 -11.92 -3.10
C HIS A 8 18.96 -10.45 -3.46
N GLU A 9 19.79 -9.86 -4.31
CA GLU A 9 19.61 -8.48 -4.77
C GLU A 9 18.36 -8.31 -5.64
N GLU A 10 18.09 -9.28 -6.51
CA GLU A 10 16.84 -9.31 -7.30
C GLU A 10 15.61 -9.50 -6.41
N LEU A 11 15.69 -10.39 -5.41
CA LEU A 11 14.63 -10.55 -4.43
C LEU A 11 14.41 -9.26 -3.64
N ALA A 12 15.49 -8.62 -3.18
CA ALA A 12 15.44 -7.36 -2.46
C ALA A 12 14.75 -6.28 -3.30
N ARG A 13 15.10 -6.14 -4.58
CA ARG A 13 14.43 -5.20 -5.49
C ARG A 13 12.95 -5.52 -5.67
N GLN A 14 12.60 -6.79 -5.89
CA GLN A 14 11.21 -7.22 -6.05
C GLN A 14 10.34 -6.97 -4.81
N VAL A 15 10.94 -6.95 -3.61
CA VAL A 15 10.23 -6.72 -2.35
C VAL A 15 10.24 -5.23 -1.95
N ILE A 16 11.40 -4.58 -1.99
CA ILE A 16 11.59 -3.20 -1.50
C ILE A 16 10.81 -2.23 -2.38
N THR A 17 10.90 -2.33 -3.71
CA THR A 17 10.26 -1.39 -4.63
C THR A 17 8.76 -1.21 -4.39
N PRO A 18 7.91 -2.27 -4.37
CA PRO A 18 6.47 -2.09 -4.14
C PRO A 18 6.14 -1.62 -2.72
N VAL A 19 6.96 -2.00 -1.73
CA VAL A 19 6.83 -1.51 -0.34
C VAL A 19 7.07 0.00 -0.30
N LEU A 20 8.18 0.48 -0.87
CA LEU A 20 8.49 1.91 -0.91
C LEU A 20 7.45 2.70 -1.71
N ALA A 21 7.01 2.17 -2.86
CA ALA A 21 5.98 2.80 -3.67
C ALA A 21 4.67 2.99 -2.88
N ARG A 22 4.25 2.01 -2.08
CA ARG A 22 3.08 2.15 -1.20
C ARG A 22 3.28 3.23 -0.13
N TRP A 23 4.41 3.21 0.57
CA TRP A 23 4.66 4.16 1.67
C TRP A 23 5.01 5.58 1.20
N SER A 24 5.36 5.74 -0.08
CA SER A 24 5.61 7.05 -0.69
C SER A 24 4.41 7.98 -0.56
N CYS A 25 3.17 7.46 -0.62
CA CYS A 25 1.95 8.23 -0.43
C CYS A 25 1.93 8.96 0.92
N LEU A 26 2.26 8.29 2.02
CA LEU A 26 2.38 8.94 3.33
C LEU A 26 3.60 9.86 3.42
N LEU A 27 4.76 9.40 2.95
CA LEU A 27 6.02 10.14 3.07
C LEU A 27 6.02 11.45 2.27
N ASN A 28 5.31 11.47 1.14
CA ASN A 28 5.20 12.63 0.26
C ASN A 28 3.94 13.48 0.51
N CYS A 29 3.00 13.02 1.35
CA CYS A 29 1.77 13.79 1.64
C CYS A 29 2.05 15.01 2.50
N ASP A 30 1.71 16.21 2.03
CA ASP A 30 1.94 17.48 2.74
C ASP A 30 1.13 17.59 4.04
N ASP A 31 -0.05 16.97 4.09
CA ASP A 31 -0.93 16.99 5.27
C ASP A 31 -0.44 16.12 6.44
N VAL A 32 0.62 15.31 6.22
CA VAL A 32 1.19 14.46 7.26
C VAL A 32 2.32 15.20 7.97
N ARG A 33 2.20 15.31 9.30
CA ARG A 33 3.20 15.96 10.15
C ARG A 33 4.61 15.36 9.91
N PRO A 34 5.68 16.18 9.87
CA PRO A 34 7.04 15.69 9.68
C PRO A 34 7.47 14.60 10.67
N SER A 35 7.06 14.72 11.95
CA SER A 35 7.36 13.72 12.98
C SER A 35 6.71 12.36 12.70
N ALA A 36 5.50 12.33 12.13
CA ALA A 36 4.85 11.08 11.72
C ALA A 36 5.60 10.42 10.56
N LYS A 37 6.05 11.20 9.56
CA LYS A 37 6.89 10.71 8.47
C LYS A 37 8.21 10.14 8.99
N ASN A 38 8.84 10.80 9.96
CA ASN A 38 10.08 10.35 10.57
C ASN A 38 9.90 9.04 11.35
N MET A 39 8.81 8.88 12.11
CA MET A 39 8.49 7.59 12.74
C MET A 39 8.34 6.46 11.71
N VAL A 40 7.68 6.73 10.58
CA VAL A 40 7.54 5.76 9.48
C VAL A 40 8.88 5.42 8.84
N ARG A 41 9.78 6.39 8.61
CA ARG A 41 11.13 6.12 8.09
C ARG A 41 11.92 5.17 8.98
N VAL A 42 11.92 5.41 10.30
CA VAL A 42 12.59 4.54 11.27
C VAL A 42 11.95 3.15 11.30
N ALA A 43 10.62 3.08 11.32
CA ALA A 43 9.90 1.80 11.31
C ALA A 43 10.18 1.00 10.03
N LEU A 44 10.18 1.66 8.87
CA LEU A 44 10.44 1.03 7.57
C LEU A 44 11.85 0.44 7.49
N ALA A 45 12.87 1.23 7.85
CA ALA A 45 14.26 0.74 7.89
C ALA A 45 14.41 -0.43 8.87
N THR A 46 13.79 -0.34 10.05
CA THR A 46 13.81 -1.41 11.05
C THR A 46 13.14 -2.68 10.55
N VAL A 47 12.00 -2.55 9.88
CA VAL A 47 11.24 -3.69 9.33
C VAL A 47 11.99 -4.35 8.18
N LEU A 48 12.57 -3.57 7.26
CA LEU A 48 13.43 -4.10 6.20
C LEU A 48 14.60 -4.87 6.79
N HIS A 49 15.30 -4.27 7.75
CA HIS A 49 16.45 -4.89 8.43
C HIS A 49 16.07 -6.21 9.11
N LYS A 50 14.97 -6.21 9.86
CA LYS A 50 14.39 -7.40 10.50
C LYS A 50 14.12 -8.52 9.49
N TYR A 51 13.80 -8.18 8.24
CA TYR A 51 13.48 -9.12 7.18
C TYR A 51 14.64 -9.45 6.24
N GLY A 52 15.88 -9.11 6.61
CA GLY A 52 17.05 -9.44 5.78
C GLY A 52 17.26 -8.48 4.61
N PHE A 53 16.55 -7.36 4.58
CA PHE A 53 16.60 -6.35 3.52
C PHE A 53 17.31 -5.09 4.01
N HIS A 54 18.00 -4.43 3.09
CA HIS A 54 18.68 -3.17 3.34
C HIS A 54 18.53 -2.29 2.09
N ASP A 55 18.31 -1.01 2.32
CA ASP A 55 18.27 0.03 1.30
C ASP A 55 19.01 1.24 1.87
N GLU A 56 20.04 1.70 1.17
CA GLU A 56 20.97 2.72 1.69
C GLU A 56 20.27 4.06 1.89
N ASP A 57 19.38 4.44 0.98
CA ASP A 57 18.64 5.70 1.05
C ASP A 57 17.63 5.68 2.19
N VAL A 58 16.89 4.58 2.35
CA VAL A 58 15.95 4.40 3.46
C VAL A 58 16.68 4.40 4.79
N THR A 59 17.83 3.73 4.91
CA THR A 59 18.65 3.73 6.13
C THR A 59 19.18 5.13 6.44
N ALA A 60 19.73 5.85 5.46
CA ALA A 60 20.24 7.20 5.66
C ALA A 60 19.11 8.17 6.10
N GLN A 61 17.92 8.05 5.51
CA GLN A 61 16.75 8.81 5.94
C GLN A 61 16.29 8.43 7.34
N ALA A 62 16.32 7.16 7.72
CA ALA A 62 15.96 6.69 9.05
C ALA A 62 16.92 7.19 10.13
N ILE A 63 18.24 7.19 9.87
CA ILE A 63 19.24 7.73 10.80
C ILE A 63 18.99 9.21 11.07
N ARG A 64 18.77 10.01 10.02
CA ARG A 64 18.40 11.43 10.17
C ARG A 64 17.07 11.60 10.92
N ALA A 65 16.10 10.74 10.63
CA ALA A 65 14.81 10.76 11.31
C ALA A 65 14.94 10.47 12.81
N VAL A 66 15.84 9.60 13.26
CA VAL A 66 16.12 9.39 14.70
C VAL A 66 16.58 10.70 15.35
N ASP A 67 17.52 11.41 14.72
CA ASP A 67 18.01 12.69 15.23
C ASP A 67 16.91 13.75 15.29
N ASP A 68 16.11 13.87 14.23
CA ASP A 68 14.99 14.80 14.18
C ASP A 68 13.94 14.49 15.26
N LEU A 69 13.60 13.21 15.47
CA LEU A 69 12.62 12.80 16.48
C LEU A 69 13.07 13.11 17.91
N ASN A 70 14.36 12.97 18.20
CA ASN A 70 14.93 13.33 19.51
C ASN A 70 14.98 14.84 19.71
N ARG A 71 15.47 15.58 18.70
CA ARG A 71 15.53 17.04 18.75
C ARG A 71 14.16 17.65 19.00
N ASP A 72 13.13 17.09 18.37
CA ASP A 72 11.76 17.58 18.46
C ASP A 72 10.98 16.94 19.65
N VAL A 73 11.65 16.13 20.48
CA VAL A 73 11.12 15.46 21.68
C VAL A 73 9.80 14.71 21.40
N VAL A 74 9.76 14.00 20.28
CA VAL A 74 8.54 13.32 19.79
C VAL A 74 8.27 12.02 20.54
N LEU A 75 9.34 11.31 20.91
CA LEU A 75 9.29 10.00 21.56
C LEU A 75 9.83 10.08 23.00
N SER A 76 9.73 8.98 23.74
CA SER A 76 10.12 8.93 25.15
C SER A 76 11.64 9.00 25.36
N ASP A 77 12.07 9.37 26.58
CA ASP A 77 13.48 9.33 27.01
C ASP A 77 14.14 7.97 26.79
N ALA A 78 13.36 6.88 26.83
CA ALA A 78 13.86 5.54 26.56
C ALA A 78 14.33 5.39 25.10
N PHE A 79 13.62 6.01 24.15
CA PHE A 79 14.04 6.08 22.76
C PHE A 79 15.32 6.91 22.63
N GLU A 80 15.38 8.09 23.27
CA GLU A 80 16.55 8.96 23.24
C GLU A 80 17.82 8.21 23.70
N ARG A 81 17.75 7.51 24.84
CA ARG A 81 18.87 6.71 25.38
C ARG A 81 19.33 5.59 24.44
N GLN A 82 18.44 5.06 23.61
CA GLN A 82 18.75 3.97 22.67
C GLN A 82 19.13 4.46 21.27
N SER A 83 19.15 5.77 21.02
CA SER A 83 19.28 6.34 19.67
C SER A 83 20.54 5.88 18.94
N GLU A 84 21.69 5.88 19.62
CA GLU A 84 22.95 5.45 19.02
C GLU A 84 22.94 3.93 18.74
N ASP A 85 22.33 3.13 19.62
CA ASP A 85 22.16 1.70 19.40
C ASP A 85 21.22 1.42 18.22
N ILE A 86 20.14 2.20 18.07
CA ILE A 86 19.22 2.12 16.93
C ILE A 86 19.95 2.46 15.63
N LYS A 87 20.68 3.58 15.57
CA LYS A 87 21.44 3.98 14.37
C LYS A 87 22.50 2.95 14.01
N LYS A 88 23.20 2.42 15.01
CA LYS A 88 24.20 1.37 14.83
C LYS A 88 23.54 0.11 14.30
N PHE A 89 22.43 -0.33 14.89
CA PHE A 89 21.66 -1.48 14.44
C PHE A 89 21.27 -1.36 12.96
N LEU A 90 20.67 -0.23 12.55
CA LEU A 90 20.25 0.02 11.18
C LEU A 90 21.40 0.04 10.16
N SER A 91 22.63 0.35 10.63
CA SER A 91 23.85 0.36 9.82
C SER A 91 24.54 -0.99 9.71
N THR A 92 24.10 -2.01 10.47
CA THR A 92 24.66 -3.36 10.37
C THR A 92 24.05 -4.14 9.21
N ALA A 93 24.79 -5.13 8.68
CA ALA A 93 24.23 -6.05 7.69
C ALA A 93 23.01 -6.79 8.27
N PRO A 94 21.86 -6.80 7.57
CA PRO A 94 20.66 -7.43 8.08
C PRO A 94 20.84 -8.96 8.11
N THR A 95 20.30 -9.59 9.15
CA THR A 95 20.37 -11.06 9.27
C THR A 95 19.33 -11.69 8.34
N PRO A 96 19.68 -12.70 7.53
CA PRO A 96 18.72 -13.40 6.69
C PRO A 96 17.58 -14.01 7.51
N LEU A 97 16.40 -14.05 6.90
CA LEU A 97 15.22 -14.59 7.57
C LEU A 97 15.33 -16.09 7.82
N ALA A 98 15.33 -16.48 9.10
CA ALA A 98 15.27 -17.88 9.50
C ALA A 98 13.84 -18.46 9.48
N ARG A 99 12.80 -17.61 9.50
CA ARG A 99 11.39 -18.05 9.56
C ARG A 99 10.46 -17.03 8.90
N LYS A 100 9.35 -17.51 8.35
CA LYS A 100 8.25 -16.66 7.88
C LYS A 100 7.66 -15.85 9.05
N PRO A 101 7.53 -14.51 8.94
CA PRO A 101 6.90 -13.70 9.95
C PRO A 101 5.43 -14.03 10.21
N ILE A 102 4.98 -13.70 11.42
CA ILE A 102 3.59 -13.78 11.84
C ILE A 102 2.84 -12.56 11.28
N THR A 103 1.68 -12.79 10.68
CA THR A 103 0.77 -11.72 10.26
C THR A 103 -0.05 -11.25 11.46
N PRO A 104 0.06 -9.98 11.88
CA PRO A 104 -0.80 -9.45 12.94
C PRO A 104 -2.26 -9.38 12.47
N ARG A 105 -3.20 -9.48 13.41
CA ARG A 105 -4.65 -9.30 13.20
C ARG A 105 -5.14 -8.07 13.95
N SER A 106 -6.01 -7.28 13.30
CA SER A 106 -6.96 -6.27 13.86
C SER A 106 -7.01 -5.01 12.97
N LEU A 107 -8.02 -4.11 12.90
CA LEU A 107 -9.49 -4.11 12.94
C LEU A 107 -9.95 -2.71 12.47
N THR A 108 -10.31 -2.60 11.19
CA THR A 108 -11.47 -1.88 10.63
C THR A 108 -11.73 -2.63 9.33
N PHE A 109 -12.98 -2.93 8.98
CA PHE A 109 -13.26 -3.72 7.80
C PHE A 109 -13.99 -2.89 6.76
N LEU A 110 -13.50 -2.99 5.53
CA LEU A 110 -14.28 -2.63 4.35
C LEU A 110 -15.60 -3.40 4.33
N ARG A 111 -16.61 -2.78 3.71
CA ARG A 111 -17.93 -3.36 3.51
C ARG A 111 -18.24 -3.35 2.02
N ALA A 112 -19.12 -4.25 1.61
CA ALA A 112 -19.73 -4.16 0.30
C ALA A 112 -20.45 -2.79 0.17
N GLY A 113 -20.27 -2.14 -0.98
CA GLY A 113 -20.74 -0.78 -1.23
C GLY A 113 -19.76 0.33 -0.88
N ASP A 114 -18.63 0.04 -0.23
CA ASP A 114 -17.62 1.08 0.00
C ASP A 114 -16.97 1.49 -1.33
N VAL A 115 -16.71 2.79 -1.48
CA VAL A 115 -15.98 3.37 -2.60
C VAL A 115 -14.66 3.89 -2.08
N LEU A 116 -13.58 3.49 -2.74
CA LEU A 116 -12.21 3.78 -2.36
C LEU A 116 -11.52 4.64 -3.41
N SER A 117 -10.64 5.51 -2.96
CA SER A 117 -9.62 6.17 -3.78
C SER A 117 -8.27 5.55 -3.44
N ILE A 118 -7.60 4.99 -4.45
CA ILE A 118 -6.29 4.37 -4.34
C ILE A 118 -5.29 5.26 -5.07
N GLU A 119 -4.32 5.78 -4.34
CA GLU A 119 -3.21 6.58 -4.86
C GLU A 119 -2.06 5.67 -5.32
N PHE A 120 -1.50 5.94 -6.49
CA PHE A 120 -0.30 5.27 -6.98
C PHE A 120 0.45 6.17 -7.96
N GLY A 121 1.74 6.43 -7.68
CA GLY A 121 2.57 7.32 -8.49
C GLY A 121 2.00 8.74 -8.65
N GLY A 122 1.44 9.30 -7.56
CA GLY A 122 0.82 10.62 -7.54
C GLY A 122 -0.50 10.76 -8.32
N ARG A 123 -1.08 9.63 -8.76
CA ARG A 123 -2.37 9.57 -9.44
C ARG A 123 -3.37 8.79 -8.62
N PHE A 124 -4.65 9.12 -8.75
CA PHE A 124 -5.73 8.51 -7.99
C PHE A 124 -6.63 7.67 -8.90
N HIS A 125 -7.05 6.52 -8.39
CA HIS A 125 -7.92 5.57 -9.07
C HIS A 125 -9.05 5.17 -8.12
N ALA A 126 -10.30 5.24 -8.58
CA ALA A 126 -11.44 4.85 -7.76
C ALA A 126 -11.74 3.35 -7.91
N ALA A 127 -12.14 2.72 -6.81
CA ALA A 127 -12.59 1.34 -6.80
C ALA A 127 -13.84 1.16 -5.94
N TYR A 128 -14.78 0.33 -6.41
CA TYR A 128 -15.98 -0.07 -5.69
C TYR A 128 -15.77 -1.45 -5.05
N VAL A 129 -16.17 -1.62 -3.80
CA VAL A 129 -16.12 -2.91 -3.09
C VAL A 129 -17.42 -3.67 -3.32
N TRP A 130 -17.37 -4.73 -4.12
CA TRP A 130 -18.53 -5.59 -4.39
C TRP A 130 -18.87 -6.53 -3.26
N LYS A 131 -17.83 -7.15 -2.70
CA LYS A 131 -17.98 -8.21 -1.71
C LYS A 131 -16.75 -8.29 -0.84
N ILE A 132 -16.93 -8.80 0.37
CA ILE A 132 -15.83 -9.14 1.26
C ILE A 132 -15.72 -10.66 1.34
N TRP A 133 -14.54 -11.20 1.05
CA TRP A 133 -14.23 -12.62 1.19
C TRP A 133 -13.42 -12.90 2.46
N GLY A 134 -13.52 -14.14 2.93
CA GLY A 134 -12.92 -14.56 4.20
C GLY A 134 -13.55 -13.88 5.42
N CYS A 135 -12.83 -13.88 6.55
CA CYS A 135 -13.23 -13.13 7.75
C CYS A 135 -12.81 -11.66 7.65
N ASN A 136 -13.26 -10.97 6.58
CA ASN A 136 -12.92 -9.59 6.25
C ASN A 136 -11.47 -9.32 5.86
N GLU A 137 -10.84 -10.27 5.15
CA GLU A 137 -9.42 -10.21 4.81
C GLU A 137 -9.19 -9.84 3.33
N GLU A 138 -10.21 -10.03 2.47
CA GLU A 138 -10.06 -9.97 1.01
C GLU A 138 -11.26 -9.30 0.35
N PRO A 139 -11.31 -7.95 0.29
CA PRO A 139 -12.30 -7.25 -0.53
C PRO A 139 -12.14 -7.63 -2.01
N GLU A 140 -13.27 -7.90 -2.65
CA GLU A 140 -13.40 -7.93 -4.10
C GLU A 140 -13.75 -6.53 -4.60
N ILE A 141 -12.83 -5.92 -5.32
CA ILE A 141 -12.95 -4.56 -5.84
C ILE A 141 -13.06 -4.53 -7.36
N GLU A 142 -13.73 -3.51 -7.89
CA GLU A 142 -13.75 -3.19 -9.31
C GLU A 142 -13.41 -1.71 -9.50
N PHE A 143 -12.45 -1.42 -10.38
CA PHE A 143 -12.05 -0.04 -10.62
C PHE A 143 -13.02 0.67 -11.56
N TYR A 144 -13.30 1.94 -11.26
CA TYR A 144 -13.94 2.86 -12.19
C TYR A 144 -12.98 3.25 -13.31
N GLU A 145 -13.53 3.57 -14.48
CA GLU A 145 -12.77 4.17 -15.57
C GLU A 145 -12.27 5.57 -15.21
N GLY A 146 -10.97 5.78 -15.41
CA GLY A 146 -10.35 7.08 -15.28
C GLY A 146 -9.11 7.07 -14.40
N THR A 147 -8.43 8.20 -14.42
CA THR A 147 -7.28 8.47 -13.57
C THR A 147 -7.33 9.94 -13.20
N PHE A 148 -7.19 10.23 -11.91
CA PHE A 148 -7.47 11.55 -11.35
C PHE A 148 -6.19 12.15 -10.75
N SER A 149 -6.07 13.47 -10.77
CA SER A 149 -4.95 14.20 -10.16
C SER A 149 -5.17 14.52 -8.67
N GLN A 150 -6.38 14.26 -8.17
CA GLN A 150 -6.80 14.41 -6.78
C GLN A 150 -7.74 13.25 -6.43
N PRO A 151 -7.95 12.93 -5.14
CA PRO A 151 -8.94 11.93 -4.74
C PRO A 151 -10.32 12.25 -5.36
N PRO A 152 -10.93 11.34 -6.14
CA PRO A 152 -12.20 11.59 -6.80
C PRO A 152 -13.35 11.68 -5.81
N THR A 153 -14.36 12.46 -6.15
CA THR A 153 -15.63 12.55 -5.42
C THR A 153 -16.69 11.62 -6.01
N MET A 154 -17.78 11.36 -5.29
CA MET A 154 -18.90 10.60 -5.86
C MET A 154 -19.54 11.27 -7.08
N ALA A 155 -19.48 12.61 -7.17
CA ALA A 155 -19.96 13.33 -8.34
C ALA A 155 -19.10 13.02 -9.57
N ASP A 156 -17.78 12.90 -9.40
CA ASP A 156 -16.87 12.51 -10.48
C ASP A 156 -17.15 11.09 -10.98
N LEU A 157 -17.59 10.19 -10.11
CA LEU A 157 -17.79 8.77 -10.39
C LEU A 157 -19.19 8.42 -10.91
N SER A 158 -20.15 9.33 -10.78
CA SER A 158 -21.55 9.06 -11.14
C SER A 158 -21.70 8.64 -12.60
N GLY A 159 -22.24 7.44 -12.81
CA GLY A 159 -22.53 6.90 -14.14
C GLY A 159 -21.31 6.46 -14.96
N ARG A 160 -20.11 6.43 -14.38
CA ARG A 160 -18.89 5.92 -15.03
C ARG A 160 -18.93 4.42 -15.24
N GLU A 161 -18.25 3.97 -16.29
CA GLU A 161 -18.02 2.54 -16.54
C GLU A 161 -16.88 1.97 -15.68
N ALA A 162 -16.76 0.65 -15.66
CA ALA A 162 -15.60 -0.03 -15.12
C ALA A 162 -14.36 0.23 -16.00
N ALA A 163 -13.16 0.26 -15.42
CA ALA A 163 -11.91 0.52 -16.15
C ALA A 163 -11.61 -0.47 -17.28
N ARG A 164 -12.20 -1.68 -17.22
CA ARG A 164 -12.17 -2.67 -18.30
C ARG A 164 -13.55 -3.29 -18.47
N PRO A 165 -14.50 -2.62 -19.15
CA PRO A 165 -15.89 -3.08 -19.21
C PRO A 165 -16.05 -4.38 -20.03
N ALA A 166 -15.19 -4.58 -21.04
CA ALA A 166 -15.18 -5.78 -21.87
C ALA A 166 -14.48 -6.99 -21.24
N ALA A 167 -13.54 -6.77 -20.31
CA ALA A 167 -12.76 -7.81 -19.64
C ALA A 167 -13.13 -7.99 -18.15
N ARG A 168 -14.07 -7.19 -17.65
CA ARG A 168 -14.78 -7.34 -16.36
C ARG A 168 -13.84 -7.71 -15.21
N ALA A 169 -12.82 -6.88 -15.02
CA ALA A 169 -11.71 -7.16 -14.12
C ALA A 169 -12.06 -6.80 -12.67
N ARG A 170 -12.61 -7.77 -11.93
CA ARG A 170 -12.70 -7.71 -10.46
C ARG A 170 -11.43 -8.27 -9.82
N PHE A 171 -10.99 -7.68 -8.72
CA PHE A 171 -9.77 -8.05 -8.00
C PHE A 171 -10.12 -8.42 -6.57
N ARG A 172 -9.77 -9.64 -6.15
CA ARG A 172 -9.78 -10.02 -4.74
C ARG A 172 -8.42 -9.68 -4.15
N VAL A 173 -8.39 -8.71 -3.24
CA VAL A 173 -7.14 -8.09 -2.78
C VAL A 173 -6.86 -8.46 -1.33
N THR A 174 -5.92 -9.37 -1.09
CA THR A 174 -5.45 -9.69 0.26
C THR A 174 -4.65 -8.51 0.83
N GLY A 175 -4.90 -8.17 2.10
CA GLY A 175 -4.20 -7.10 2.81
C GLY A 175 -4.75 -5.69 2.58
N LEU A 176 -5.76 -5.54 1.72
CA LEU A 176 -6.58 -4.32 1.63
C LEU A 176 -7.64 -4.34 2.73
N THR A 177 -7.21 -4.27 3.99
CA THR A 177 -8.09 -4.42 5.15
C THR A 177 -8.32 -3.10 5.88
N TYR A 178 -7.29 -2.27 6.00
CA TYR A 178 -7.28 -1.14 6.92
C TYR A 178 -7.92 0.12 6.35
N LEU A 179 -8.87 0.69 7.10
CA LEU A 179 -9.32 2.08 6.95
C LEU A 179 -9.30 2.78 8.32
N PRO A 180 -8.64 3.95 8.46
CA PRO A 180 -7.75 4.56 7.46
C PRO A 180 -6.55 3.67 7.14
N ASP A 181 -6.09 3.71 5.89
CA ASP A 181 -4.91 2.97 5.46
C ASP A 181 -3.64 3.56 6.12
N PRO A 182 -2.83 2.76 6.84
CA PRO A 182 -1.59 3.23 7.45
C PRO A 182 -0.60 3.86 6.47
N ALA A 183 -0.61 3.42 5.20
CA ALA A 183 0.27 3.99 4.17
C ALA A 183 -0.31 5.23 3.48
N HIS A 184 -1.53 5.65 3.84
CA HIS A 184 -2.30 6.72 3.19
C HIS A 184 -2.55 6.51 1.68
N GLN A 185 -2.25 5.31 1.17
CA GLN A 185 -2.43 4.92 -0.22
C GLN A 185 -3.91 4.76 -0.54
N VAL A 186 -4.72 4.27 0.42
CA VAL A 186 -6.15 4.03 0.24
C VAL A 186 -6.98 4.93 1.15
N ARG A 187 -7.96 5.61 0.56
CA ARG A 187 -8.89 6.52 1.27
C ARG A 187 -10.33 6.14 0.95
N ALA A 188 -11.21 6.24 1.93
CA ALA A 188 -12.64 6.08 1.70
C ALA A 188 -13.20 7.33 1.00
N VAL A 189 -13.96 7.13 -0.07
CA VAL A 189 -14.69 8.17 -0.82
C VAL A 189 -16.16 8.17 -0.41
N ALA A 190 -16.77 6.99 -0.28
CA ALA A 190 -18.12 6.80 0.21
C ALA A 190 -18.25 5.44 0.90
N ALA A 191 -19.27 5.31 1.75
CA ALA A 191 -19.61 4.06 2.41
C ALA A 191 -21.04 3.65 2.03
N ALA A 192 -21.27 2.34 1.91
CA ALA A 192 -22.58 1.77 1.58
C ALA A 192 -23.24 2.40 0.34
N HIS A 193 -22.45 2.71 -0.69
CA HIS A 193 -22.94 3.20 -1.96
C HIS A 193 -23.65 2.07 -2.72
N VAL A 194 -24.82 2.40 -3.27
CA VAL A 194 -25.75 1.40 -3.83
C VAL A 194 -25.22 0.83 -5.15
N ASP A 195 -24.69 1.70 -6.02
CA ASP A 195 -24.36 1.34 -7.40
C ASP A 195 -22.86 1.43 -7.66
N GLY A 196 -22.27 0.32 -8.12
CA GLY A 196 -20.89 0.29 -8.58
C GLY A 196 -20.69 0.94 -9.96
N PRO A 197 -19.48 0.83 -10.53
CA PRO A 197 -19.24 1.22 -11.92
C PRO A 197 -20.18 0.48 -12.87
N ARG A 198 -20.59 1.13 -13.96
CA ARG A 198 -21.39 0.50 -14.99
C ARG A 198 -20.59 -0.58 -15.71
N GLY A 199 -21.19 -1.75 -15.85
CA GLY A 199 -20.57 -2.93 -16.44
C GLY A 199 -21.48 -4.14 -16.26
N GLY A 200 -21.20 -5.22 -16.98
CA GLY A 200 -21.86 -6.51 -16.76
C GLY A 200 -21.10 -7.38 -15.76
N GLU A 201 -21.73 -8.46 -15.27
CA GLU A 201 -21.09 -9.42 -14.35
C GLU A 201 -19.87 -10.13 -14.98
N PRO A 202 -18.75 -10.33 -14.26
CA PRO A 202 -17.58 -11.02 -14.78
C PRO A 202 -17.92 -12.43 -15.30
N ILE A 203 -17.36 -12.82 -16.45
CA ILE A 203 -17.67 -14.11 -17.11
C ILE A 203 -16.48 -15.07 -16.95
N PRO A 204 -16.70 -16.37 -16.65
CA PRO A 204 -15.65 -17.37 -16.63
C PRO A 204 -14.80 -17.38 -17.91
N GLY A 205 -13.47 -17.42 -17.76
CA GLY A 205 -12.52 -17.40 -18.88
C GLY A 205 -12.28 -16.04 -19.52
N ARG A 206 -12.98 -14.97 -19.08
CA ARG A 206 -12.78 -13.58 -19.51
C ARG A 206 -12.62 -12.60 -18.35
N GLY A 207 -12.13 -13.09 -17.21
CA GLY A 207 -11.97 -12.35 -15.96
C GLY A 207 -13.10 -12.67 -14.99
N LEU A 208 -12.92 -13.69 -14.14
CA LEU A 208 -13.90 -14.06 -13.10
C LEU A 208 -13.60 -13.29 -11.80
N HIS A 209 -12.33 -13.31 -11.41
CA HIS A 209 -11.69 -12.46 -10.41
C HIS A 209 -10.18 -12.72 -10.46
N THR A 210 -9.37 -11.67 -10.44
CA THR A 210 -7.92 -11.80 -10.21
C THR A 210 -7.68 -11.83 -8.71
N VAL A 211 -7.05 -12.89 -8.20
CA VAL A 211 -6.57 -12.92 -6.81
C VAL A 211 -5.21 -12.25 -6.77
N THR A 212 -5.08 -11.22 -5.95
CA THR A 212 -3.89 -10.39 -5.83
C THR A 212 -3.71 -9.97 -4.37
N ASP A 213 -2.59 -9.33 -4.06
CA ASP A 213 -2.37 -8.67 -2.77
C ASP A 213 -2.16 -7.17 -2.98
N VAL A 214 -2.19 -6.39 -1.90
CA VAL A 214 -2.10 -4.92 -1.99
C VAL A 214 -0.78 -4.41 -2.63
N MET A 215 0.29 -5.21 -2.62
CA MET A 215 1.56 -4.86 -3.27
C MET A 215 1.51 -5.23 -4.75
N ALA A 216 1.06 -6.44 -5.08
CA ALA A 216 0.93 -6.91 -6.46
C ALA A 216 -0.12 -6.13 -7.26
N LEU A 217 -1.17 -5.62 -6.58
CA LEU A 217 -2.19 -4.76 -7.16
C LEU A 217 -1.61 -3.54 -7.88
N GLN A 218 -0.45 -3.03 -7.44
CA GLN A 218 0.23 -1.90 -8.10
C GLN A 218 0.56 -2.21 -9.56
N GLN A 219 1.05 -3.42 -9.85
CA GLN A 219 1.34 -3.83 -11.22
C GLN A 219 0.05 -4.06 -12.02
N ASP A 220 -1.00 -4.57 -11.38
CA ASP A 220 -2.32 -4.70 -12.00
C ASP A 220 -2.87 -3.31 -12.37
N MET A 221 -2.68 -2.29 -11.52
CA MET A 221 -3.04 -0.90 -11.81
C MET A 221 -2.26 -0.35 -13.00
N VAL A 222 -0.94 -0.61 -13.10
CA VAL A 222 -0.15 -0.24 -14.29
C VAL A 222 -0.70 -0.90 -15.55
N ASN A 223 -1.08 -2.18 -15.47
CA ASN A 223 -1.65 -2.89 -16.61
C ASN A 223 -3.03 -2.33 -16.99
N LEU A 224 -3.84 -1.89 -16.02
CA LEU A 224 -5.17 -1.33 -16.24
C LEU A 224 -5.12 0.10 -16.81
N PHE A 225 -4.27 0.96 -16.25
CA PHE A 225 -4.31 2.42 -16.45
C PHE A 225 -3.08 2.97 -17.17
N GLY A 226 -2.09 2.13 -17.46
CA GLY A 226 -0.81 2.54 -18.05
C GLY A 226 0.25 2.89 -17.00
N PRO A 227 1.48 3.22 -17.46
CA PRO A 227 2.59 3.51 -16.57
C PRO A 227 2.33 4.77 -15.72
N VAL A 228 2.81 4.72 -14.48
CA VAL A 228 2.87 5.86 -13.56
C VAL A 228 4.32 6.22 -13.29
N ALA A 229 4.59 7.48 -12.94
CA ALA A 229 5.89 7.87 -12.43
C ALA A 229 6.03 7.30 -11.01
N VAL A 230 7.02 6.43 -10.81
CA VAL A 230 7.40 5.91 -9.49
C VAL A 230 8.66 6.64 -9.04
#